data_AF-A0A6J6R7A8-F1
#
_entry.id   AF-A0A6J6R7A8-F1
#
_cell.length_a   1.000
_cell.length_b   1.000
_cell.length_c   1.000
_cell.angle_alpha   90.00
_cell.angle_beta   90.00
_cell.angle_gamma   90.00
#
_symmetry.space_group_name_H-M   'P 1'
#
loop_
_entity.id
_entity.type
_entity.pdbx_description
1 polymer ?
#
loop_
_entity_poly.entity_id
_entity_poly.type
_entity_poly.pdbx_seq_one_letter_code
_entity_poly.pdbx_strand_id
1 'polypeptide(L)' 'MAGRPSSSDEIIIPDGSIEEQRFVALFRRGDMCTGVLGVNRPRHVMQVRMKLTESLSWDSALSVFA' A
#
# COMPACT_ATOMS: atom_id res chain seq x y z
N MET A 1 -4.72 -3.22 7.79
CA MET A 1 -3.28 -3.07 7.46
C MET A 1 -2.70 -4.44 7.16
N ALA A 2 -1.69 -4.51 6.29
CA ALA A 2 -0.89 -5.71 6.03
C ALA A 2 0.58 -5.35 5.77
N GLY A 3 1.48 -6.32 5.95
CA GLY A 3 2.93 -6.10 5.85
C GLY A 3 3.58 -5.73 7.19
N ARG A 4 4.85 -5.34 7.13
CA ARG A 4 5.68 -4.92 8.29
C ARG A 4 6.44 -3.63 7.95
N PRO A 5 5.73 -2.50 7.82
CA PRO A 5 6.39 -1.22 7.57
C PRO A 5 7.24 -0.79 8.77
N SER A 6 8.27 0.02 8.49
CA SER A 6 9.11 0.67 9.49
C SER A 6 8.89 2.19 9.48
N SER A 7 9.30 2.88 10.55
CA SER A 7 9.28 4.35 10.62
C SER A 7 10.13 5.04 9.56
N SER A 8 11.09 4.33 8.97
CA SER A 8 11.96 4.83 7.90
C SER A 8 11.41 4.60 6.49
N ASP A 9 10.26 3.93 6.37
CA ASP A 9 9.66 3.65 5.07
C ASP A 9 8.96 4.91 4.52
N GLU A 10 9.09 5.12 3.22
CA GLU A 10 8.36 6.17 2.51
C GLU A 10 6.88 5.80 2.44
N ILE A 11 5.99 6.79 2.56
CA ILE A 11 4.54 6.60 2.49
C ILE A 11 4.01 7.30 1.25
N ILE A 12 3.30 6.56 0.40
CA ILE A 12 2.68 7.07 -0.82
C ILE A 12 1.19 6.77 -0.77
N ILE A 13 0.36 7.73 -1.21
CA ILE A 13 -1.09 7.58 -1.36
C ILE A 13 -1.44 7.50 -2.84
N PRO A 14 -1.49 6.30 -3.44
CA PRO A 14 -1.80 6.17 -4.87
C PRO A 14 -3.29 6.28 -5.19
N ASP A 15 -4.19 6.11 -4.21
CA ASP A 15 -5.65 6.15 -4.42
C ASP A 15 -6.35 6.84 -3.23
N GLY A 16 -7.19 7.83 -3.54
CA GLY A 16 -7.97 8.60 -2.57
C GLY A 16 -7.21 9.73 -1.89
N SER A 17 -7.76 10.25 -0.80
CA SER A 17 -7.21 11.40 -0.08
C SER A 17 -7.33 11.27 1.44
N ILE A 18 -6.44 11.95 2.16
CA ILE A 18 -6.43 11.98 3.63
C ILE A 18 -7.62 12.79 4.13
N GLU A 19 -7.94 13.89 3.43
CA GLU A 19 -9.01 14.84 3.73
C GLU A 19 -10.37 14.14 3.77
N GLU A 20 -10.63 13.24 2.82
CA GLU A 20 -11.87 12.45 2.77
C GLU A 20 -11.84 11.23 3.69
N GLN A 21 -10.73 10.99 4.39
CA GLN A 21 -10.49 9.78 5.18
C GLN A 21 -10.79 8.51 4.38
N ARG A 22 -10.47 8.54 3.07
CA ARG A 22 -10.82 7.46 2.14
C ARG A 22 -9.69 7.25 1.15
N PHE A 23 -8.67 6.54 1.59
CA PHE A 23 -7.44 6.37 0.82
C PHE A 23 -6.77 5.01 1.04
N VAL A 24 -5.80 4.72 0.18
CA VAL A 24 -4.84 3.64 0.38
C VAL A 24 -3.46 4.27 0.53
N ALA A 25 -2.71 3.85 1.54
CA ALA A 25 -1.33 4.19 1.78
C ALA A 25 -0.44 2.95 1.58
N LEU A 26 0.57 3.08 0.74
CA LEU A 26 1.62 2.09 0.53
C LEU A 26 2.89 2.53 1.26
N PHE A 27 3.60 1.55 1.80
CA PHE A 27 4.88 1.76 2.45
C PHE A 27 5.99 1.21 1.54
N ARG A 28 6.99 2.03 1.25
CA ARG A 28 8.10 1.71 0.34
C ARG A 28 9.43 1.69 1.08
N ARG A 29 10.26 0.70 0.75
CA ARG A 29 11.69 0.68 1.13
C ARG A 29 12.51 0.23 -0.08
N GLY A 30 13.31 1.15 -0.63
CA GLY A 30 14.00 0.89 -1.89
C GLY A 30 12.97 0.50 -2.96
N ASP A 31 13.15 -0.63 -3.64
CA ASP A 31 12.23 -1.08 -4.69
C ASP A 31 11.18 -2.10 -4.23
N MET A 32 10.94 -2.16 -2.91
CA MET A 32 10.00 -3.09 -2.30
C MET A 32 8.84 -2.36 -1.63
N CYS A 33 7.63 -2.93 -1.78
CA CYS A 33 6.46 -2.56 -1.00
C CYS A 33 6.47 -3.35 0.31
N THR A 34 6.60 -2.67 1.45
CA THR A 34 6.73 -3.28 2.78
C THR A 34 5.41 -3.39 3.53
N GLY A 35 4.37 -2.68 3.06
CA GLY A 35 3.05 -2.73 3.66
C GLY A 35 1.99 -1.92 2.94
N VAL A 36 0.75 -2.13 3.36
CA VAL A 36 -0.42 -1.38 2.92
C VAL A 36 -1.36 -1.09 4.09
N LEU A 37 -1.85 0.14 4.14
CA LEU A 37 -2.97 0.57 4.95
C LEU A 37 -4.05 1.08 4.00
N GLY A 38 -5.31 0.76 4.25
CA GLY A 38 -6.38 1.52 3.60
C GLY A 38 -7.46 1.85 4.58
N VAL A 39 -8.04 3.02 4.35
CA VAL A 39 -9.07 3.65 5.15
C VAL A 39 -10.29 3.76 4.26
N ASN A 40 -11.41 3.14 4.65
CA ASN A 40 -12.66 3.13 3.87
C ASN A 40 -12.50 2.63 2.40
N ARG A 41 -11.51 1.75 2.16
CA ARG A 41 -11.16 1.16 0.84
C ARG A 41 -10.93 -0.37 0.92
N PRO A 42 -11.90 -1.18 1.37
CA PRO A 42 -11.67 -2.60 1.68
C PRO A 42 -11.21 -3.45 0.47
N ARG A 43 -11.72 -3.18 -0.74
CA ARG A 43 -11.36 -3.94 -1.96
C ARG A 43 -9.87 -3.82 -2.30
N HIS A 44 -9.34 -2.60 -2.36
CA HIS A 44 -7.94 -2.36 -2.72
C HIS A 44 -6.97 -2.87 -1.66
N VAL A 45 -7.32 -2.74 -0.37
CA VAL A 45 -6.50 -3.28 0.73
C VAL A 45 -6.38 -4.79 0.64
N MET A 46 -7.48 -5.50 0.34
CA MET A 46 -7.44 -6.96 0.20
C MET A 46 -6.57 -7.40 -0.99
N GLN A 47 -6.65 -6.72 -2.13
CA GLN A 47 -5.85 -7.05 -3.31
C GLN A 47 -4.35 -6.87 -3.06
N VAL A 48 -3.93 -5.75 -2.46
CA VAL A 48 -2.50 -5.53 -2.14
C VAL A 48 -2.05 -6.45 -1.00
N ARG A 49 -2.89 -6.71 0.01
CA ARG A 49 -2.59 -7.68 1.09
C ARG A 49 -2.29 -9.08 0.56
N MET A 50 -3.04 -9.55 -0.44
CA MET A 50 -2.81 -10.86 -1.06
C MET A 50 -1.52 -10.90 -1.88
N LYS A 51 -1.08 -9.77 -2.44
CA LYS A 51 0.18 -9.70 -3.19
C LYS A 51 1.41 -9.55 -2.26
N LEU A 52 1.25 -8.92 -1.10
CA LEU A 52 2.33 -8.74 -0.12
C LEU A 52 2.86 -10.07 0.47
N THR A 53 2.08 -11.16 0.43
CA THR A 53 2.55 -12.47 0.91
C THR A 53 3.65 -13.09 0.04
N GLU A 54 3.90 -12.56 -1.16
CA GLU A 54 4.85 -13.12 -2.13
C GLU A 54 6.14 -12.31 -2.30
N SER A 55 6.42 -11.33 -1.43
CA SER A 55 7.44 -10.28 -1.64
C SER A 55 7.12 -9.41 -2.87
N LEU A 56 6.56 -8.22 -2.62
CA LEU A 56 6.01 -7.39 -3.67
C LEU A 56 6.99 -6.28 -4.08
N SER A 57 7.42 -6.28 -5.34
CA SER A 57 8.15 -5.13 -5.89
C SER A 57 7.27 -3.89 -5.91
N TRP A 58 7.88 -2.72 -5.81
CA TRP A 58 7.19 -1.45 -5.76
C TRP A 58 6.29 -1.22 -6.99
N ASP A 59 6.82 -1.45 -8.19
CA ASP A 59 6.07 -1.27 -9.44
C ASP A 59 4.85 -2.19 -9.51
N SER A 60 5.00 -3.45 -9.05
CA SER A 60 3.90 -4.40 -8.98
C SER A 60 2.82 -3.94 -7.99
N ALA A 61 3.20 -3.29 -6.89
CA ALA A 61 2.26 -2.71 -5.94
C ALA A 61 1.48 -1.53 -6.54
N LEU A 62 2.17 -0.62 -7.24
CA LEU A 62 1.55 0.53 -7.89
C LEU A 62 0.60 0.13 -9.03
N SER A 63 0.89 -0.94 -9.76
CA SER A 63 0.04 -1.43 -10.86
C SER A 63 -1.40 -1.76 -10.48
N VAL A 64 -1.70 -1.89 -9.17
CA VAL A 64 -3.06 -2.13 -8.67
C VAL A 64 -3.93 -0.86 -8.74
N PHE A 65 -3.32 0.32 -8.80
CA PHE A 65 -3.99 1.62 -8.71
C PHE A 65 -3.95 2.42 -10.03
N ALA A 66 -3.40 1.83 -11.09
CA ALA A 66 -3.39 2.38 -12.43
C ALA A 66 -4.71 2.09 -13.18
#